data_AF-A0A7S2TZE6-F1
#
_entry.id   AF-A0A7S2TZE6-F1
#
_cell.length_a   1.000
_cell.length_b   1.000
_cell.length_c   1.000
_cell.angle_alpha   90.00
_cell.angle_beta   90.00
_cell.angle_gamma   90.00
#
_symmetry.space_group_name_H-M   'P 1'
#
loop_
_entity.id
_entity.type
_entity.pdbx_description
1 polymer ?
#
loop_
_entity_poly.entity_id
_entity_poly.type
_entity_poly.pdbx_seq_one_letter_code
_entity_poly.pdbx_strand_id
1 'polypeptide(L)'
;EVSASLDEYMLIPQNSPYLTIEENPGEVTVIFAGDPPGTKMVFPEADVKLLDVANITVEELSRCINETVNAKYGSALLAMGVSSYDISVSSGPGQSATTQTTLK
;
A
#
# COMPACT_ATOMS: atom_id res chain seq x y z
N GLU A 1 11.15 -2.01 -9.13
CA GLU A 1 11.57 -1.54 -7.80
C GLU A 1 10.40 -1.23 -6.88
N VAL A 2 9.47 -0.34 -7.24
CA VAL A 2 8.31 -0.03 -6.38
C VAL A 2 7.43 -1.27 -6.11
N SER A 3 7.05 -2.00 -7.16
CA SER A 3 6.30 -3.26 -7.00
C SER A 3 7.07 -4.32 -6.22
N ALA A 4 8.36 -4.51 -6.53
CA ALA A 4 9.23 -5.46 -5.85
C ALA A 4 9.37 -5.17 -4.34
N SER A 5 9.20 -3.92 -3.91
CA SER A 5 9.24 -3.57 -2.48
C SER A 5 7.98 -3.96 -1.69
N LEU A 6 6.94 -4.40 -2.40
CA LEU A 6 5.65 -4.84 -1.85
C LEU A 6 5.40 -6.33 -2.10
N ASP A 7 6.22 -6.96 -2.94
CA ASP A 7 6.07 -8.36 -3.35
C ASP A 7 6.42 -9.32 -2.21
N GLU A 8 5.70 -10.43 -2.12
CA GLU A 8 5.87 -11.48 -1.10
C GLU A 8 5.67 -11.02 0.37
N TYR A 9 5.04 -9.86 0.61
CA TYR A 9 4.67 -9.41 1.96
C TYR A 9 3.16 -9.49 2.22
N MET A 10 2.80 -9.73 3.48
CA MET A 10 1.48 -9.40 3.99
C MET A 10 1.39 -7.88 4.18
N LEU A 11 0.60 -7.23 3.33
CA LEU A 11 0.38 -5.78 3.42
C LEU A 11 -0.63 -5.49 4.54
N ILE A 12 -0.25 -4.66 5.51
CA ILE A 12 -1.11 -4.26 6.62
C ILE A 12 -1.31 -2.73 6.59
N PRO A 13 -2.56 -2.24 6.64
CA PRO A 13 -2.84 -0.81 6.62
C PRO A 13 -2.66 -0.21 8.02
N GLN A 14 -1.57 0.52 8.24
CA GLN A 14 -1.21 1.00 9.57
C GLN A 14 -2.17 2.07 10.12
N ASN A 15 -2.85 2.79 9.21
CA ASN A 15 -3.78 3.86 9.57
C ASN A 15 -5.23 3.36 9.65
N SER A 16 -5.45 2.04 9.71
CA SER A 16 -6.79 1.48 9.78
C SER A 16 -7.47 1.83 11.10
N PRO A 17 -8.69 2.40 11.09
CA PRO A 17 -9.43 2.67 12.32
C PRO A 17 -9.96 1.41 13.00
N TYR A 18 -9.85 0.24 12.35
CA TYR A 18 -10.38 -1.03 12.84
C TYR A 18 -9.29 -2.04 13.21
N LEU A 19 -8.01 -1.67 13.12
CA LEU A 19 -6.89 -2.53 13.48
C LEU A 19 -6.12 -1.93 14.65
N THR A 20 -5.76 -2.76 15.61
CA THR A 20 -4.68 -2.48 16.55
C THR A 20 -3.48 -3.32 16.13
N ILE A 21 -2.33 -2.67 15.93
CA ILE A 21 -1.09 -3.30 15.48
C ILE A 21 -0.08 -3.21 16.61
N GLU A 22 0.47 -4.35 17.00
CA GLU A 22 1.51 -4.47 18.02
C GLU A 22 2.74 -5.07 17.37
N GLU A 23 3.82 -4.29 17.32
CA GLU A 23 5.13 -4.73 16.82
C GLU A 23 5.98 -5.23 17.99
N ASN A 24 6.36 -6.51 17.94
CA ASN A 24 7.28 -7.12 18.90
C ASN A 24 8.50 -7.66 18.14
N PRO A 25 9.67 -7.85 18.80
CA PRO A 25 10.83 -8.41 18.12
C PRO A 25 10.51 -9.77 17.48
N GLY A 26 10.56 -9.84 16.15
CA GLY A 26 10.32 -11.05 15.36
C GLY A 26 8.86 -11.31 14.98
N GLU A 27 7.88 -10.56 15.48
CA GLU A 27 6.47 -10.75 15.13
C GLU A 27 5.64 -9.45 15.10
N VAL A 28 4.66 -9.42 14.21
CA VAL A 28 3.62 -8.38 14.16
C VAL A 28 2.28 -9.01 14.51
N THR A 29 1.66 -8.52 15.58
CA THR A 29 0.30 -8.88 15.98
C THR A 29 -0.70 -7.87 15.43
N VAL A 30 -1.71 -8.34 14.71
CA VAL A 30 -2.82 -7.52 14.18
C VAL A 30 -4.12 -7.97 14.83
N ILE A 31 -4.78 -7.06 15.53
CA ILE A 31 -6.03 -7.31 16.26
C ILE A 31 -7.16 -6.55 15.56
N PHE A 32 -8.15 -7.28 15.07
CA PHE A 32 -9.33 -6.72 14.41
C PHE A 32 -10.40 -6.31 15.43
N ALA A 33 -10.81 -5.05 15.39
CA ALA A 33 -11.84 -4.48 16.26
C ALA A 33 -13.27 -4.56 15.67
N GLY A 34 -13.46 -5.25 14.54
CA GLY A 34 -14.79 -5.44 13.92
C GLY A 34 -15.58 -6.59 14.54
N ASP A 35 -16.28 -7.40 13.73
CA ASP A 35 -17.17 -8.47 14.21
C ASP A 35 -16.75 -9.85 13.64
N PRO A 36 -16.39 -10.85 14.47
CA PRO A 36 -16.27 -10.77 15.93
C PRO A 36 -15.04 -9.94 16.36
N PRO A 37 -15.18 -9.10 17.39
CA PRO A 37 -14.08 -8.26 17.86
C PRO A 37 -13.00 -9.09 18.55
N GLY A 38 -11.76 -8.63 18.46
CA GLY A 38 -10.61 -9.28 19.09
C GLY A 38 -10.03 -10.43 18.29
N THR A 39 -10.44 -10.62 17.02
CA THR A 39 -9.78 -11.59 16.14
C THR A 39 -8.32 -11.20 15.96
N LYS A 40 -7.40 -12.08 16.38
CA LYS A 40 -5.95 -11.85 16.38
C LYS A 40 -5.28 -12.66 15.26
N MET A 41 -4.43 -11.99 14.50
CA MET A 41 -3.50 -12.60 13.54
C MET A 41 -2.07 -12.26 13.96
N VAL A 42 -1.16 -13.22 13.85
CA VAL A 42 0.27 -13.03 14.17
C VAL A 42 1.09 -13.45 12.97
N PHE A 43 1.98 -12.57 12.54
CA PHE A 43 2.84 -12.77 11.38
C PHE A 43 4.31 -12.59 11.79
N PRO A 44 5.26 -13.29 11.16
CA PRO A 44 6.68 -12.94 11.29
C PRO A 44 6.91 -11.50 10.86
N GLU A 45 7.73 -10.76 11.61
CA GLU A 45 8.08 -9.37 11.29
C GLU A 45 8.67 -9.24 9.88
N ALA A 46 9.46 -10.24 9.46
CA ALA A 46 10.08 -10.30 8.14
C ALA A 46 9.09 -10.48 6.97
N ASP A 47 7.85 -10.91 7.24
CA ASP A 47 6.83 -11.20 6.23
C ASP A 47 5.74 -10.11 6.15
N VAL A 48 5.87 -9.03 6.94
CA VAL A 48 4.87 -7.95 7.01
C VAL A 48 5.40 -6.65 6.43
N LYS A 49 4.53 -5.96 5.69
CA LYS A 49 4.76 -4.58 5.27
C LYS A 49 3.64 -3.69 5.80
N LEU A 50 3.97 -2.83 6.76
CA LEU A 50 3.07 -1.77 7.19
C LEU A 50 3.06 -0.66 6.12
N LEU A 51 1.87 -0.27 5.68
CA LEU A 51 1.66 0.80 4.70
C LEU A 51 0.84 1.95 5.31
N ASP A 52 1.21 3.18 4.98
CA ASP A 52 0.58 4.44 5.41
C ASP A 52 -0.82 4.68 4.80
N VAL A 53 -1.67 3.66 4.77
CA VAL A 53 -3.03 3.68 4.20
C VAL A 53 -4.06 3.21 5.22
N ALA A 54 -5.33 3.61 5.03
CA ALA A 54 -6.39 3.23 5.95
C ALA A 54 -6.88 1.78 5.71
N ASN A 55 -6.79 1.29 4.47
CA ASN A 55 -7.16 -0.05 4.04
C ASN A 55 -6.24 -0.51 2.90
N ILE A 56 -6.21 -1.83 2.68
CA ILE A 56 -5.56 -2.44 1.51
C ILE A 56 -6.62 -2.65 0.43
N THR A 57 -6.96 -1.58 -0.29
CA THR A 57 -7.84 -1.64 -1.48
C THR A 57 -7.08 -1.23 -2.73
N VAL A 58 -7.59 -1.59 -3.91
CA VAL A 58 -6.93 -1.23 -5.18
C VAL A 58 -6.84 0.29 -5.36
N GLU A 59 -7.80 1.06 -4.85
CA GLU A 59 -7.82 2.53 -4.89
C GLU A 59 -6.75 3.16 -4.00
N GLU A 60 -6.61 2.68 -2.75
CA GLU A 60 -5.57 3.21 -1.85
C GLU A 60 -4.17 2.79 -2.32
N LEU A 61 -4.03 1.57 -2.83
CA LEU A 61 -2.78 1.08 -3.40
C LEU A 61 -2.38 1.85 -4.67
N SER A 62 -3.32 2.13 -5.59
CA SER A 62 -3.00 2.90 -6.79
C SER A 62 -2.51 4.31 -6.45
N ARG A 63 -3.11 4.94 -5.44
CA ARG A 63 -2.67 6.24 -4.92
C ARG A 63 -1.29 6.16 -4.27
N CYS A 64 -1.10 5.26 -3.32
CA CYS A 64 0.16 5.12 -2.57
C CYS A 64 1.35 4.79 -3.50
N ILE A 65 1.15 3.89 -4.46
CA ILE A 65 2.16 3.55 -5.47
C ILE A 65 2.43 4.74 -6.38
N ASN A 66 1.39 5.49 -6.78
CA ASN A 66 1.55 6.70 -7.59
C ASN A 66 2.38 7.76 -6.86
N GLU A 67 2.10 8.03 -5.59
CA GLU A 67 2.87 8.97 -4.76
C GLU A 67 4.34 8.55 -4.67
N THR A 68 4.60 7.26 -4.47
CA THR A 68 5.96 6.70 -4.42
C THR A 68 6.69 6.87 -5.76
N VAL A 69 6.01 6.59 -6.88
CA VAL A 69 6.57 6.80 -8.23
C VAL A 69 6.83 8.27 -8.51
N ASN A 70 5.91 9.16 -8.12
CA ASN A 70 6.07 10.61 -8.29
C ASN A 70 7.28 11.12 -7.53
N ALA A 71 7.40 10.74 -6.24
CA ALA A 71 8.51 11.16 -5.39
C ALA A 71 9.87 10.70 -5.93
N LYS A 72 9.92 9.51 -6.55
CA LYS A 72 11.17 8.93 -7.04
C LYS A 72 11.55 9.36 -8.45
N TYR A 73 10.57 9.52 -9.34
CA TYR A 73 10.82 9.69 -10.78
C TYR A 73 10.18 10.94 -11.38
N GLY A 74 9.34 11.68 -10.66
CA GLY A 74 8.55 12.80 -11.18
C GLY A 74 9.40 13.86 -11.89
N SER A 75 10.51 14.30 -11.28
CA SER A 75 11.41 15.29 -11.89
C SER A 75 12.11 14.78 -13.16
N ALA A 76 12.47 13.49 -13.19
CA ALA A 76 13.10 12.89 -14.37
C ALA A 76 12.09 12.76 -15.52
N LEU A 77 10.86 12.33 -15.23
CA LEU A 77 9.77 12.26 -16.19
C LEU A 77 9.46 13.65 -16.78
N LEU A 78 9.38 14.67 -15.92
CA LEU A 78 9.16 16.05 -16.36
C LEU A 78 10.29 16.56 -17.25
N ALA A 79 11.55 16.28 -16.90
CA ALA A 79 12.72 16.64 -17.72
C ALA A 79 12.73 15.94 -19.09
N MET A 80 12.09 14.78 -19.21
CA MET A 80 11.89 14.06 -20.47
C MET A 80 10.69 14.58 -21.28
N GLY A 81 9.96 15.59 -20.78
CA GLY A 81 8.79 16.18 -21.44
C GLY A 81 7.48 15.43 -21.19
N VAL A 82 7.42 14.53 -20.21
CA VAL A 82 6.16 13.88 -19.80
C VAL A 82 5.31 14.88 -19.02
N SER A 83 4.06 15.06 -19.42
CA SER A 83 3.10 15.96 -18.75
C SER A 83 2.22 15.24 -17.72
N SER A 84 1.94 13.96 -17.92
CA SER A 84 1.17 13.13 -16.99
C SER A 84 1.45 11.65 -17.17
N TYR A 85 1.12 10.87 -16.13
CA TYR A 85 1.13 9.41 -16.18
C TYR A 85 0.03 8.83 -15.29
N ASP A 86 -0.32 7.57 -15.56
CA ASP A 86 -1.33 6.82 -14.81
C ASP A 86 -0.69 5.59 -14.17
N ILE A 87 -1.14 5.26 -12.96
CA ILE A 87 -0.85 3.98 -12.32
C ILE A 87 -2.16 3.25 -12.08
N SER A 88 -2.24 2.04 -12.63
CA SER A 88 -3.36 1.12 -12.42
C SER A 88 -2.92 -0.05 -11.55
N VAL A 89 -3.71 -0.36 -10.52
CA VAL A 89 -3.54 -1.53 -9.66
C VAL A 89 -4.74 -2.45 -9.85
N SER A 90 -4.49 -3.75 -9.92
CA SER A 90 -5.51 -4.78 -10.10
C SER A 90 -5.34 -5.90 -9.08
N SER A 91 -6.44 -6.36 -8.49
CA SER A 91 -6.48 -7.52 -7.58
C SER A 91 -6.99 -8.79 -8.27
N GLY A 92 -7.44 -8.70 -9.53
CA GLY A 92 -8.01 -9.81 -10.28
C GLY A 92 -8.87 -9.34 -11.46
N PRO A 93 -9.47 -10.27 -12.23
CA PRO A 93 -10.31 -9.92 -13.38
C PRO A 93 -11.47 -8.98 -12.99
N GLY A 94 -11.48 -7.78 -13.57
CA GLY A 94 -12.54 -6.78 -13.36
C GLY A 94 -12.43 -5.95 -12.08
N GLN A 95 -11.41 -6.13 -11.25
CA GLN A 95 -11.18 -5.34 -10.04
C GLN A 95 -9.88 -4.55 -10.17
N SER A 96 -10.00 -3.26 -10.52
CA SER A 96 -8.86 -2.37 -10.67
C SER A 96 -9.22 -0.93 -10.34
N ALA A 97 -8.23 -0.17 -9.89
CA ALA A 97 -8.32 1.28 -9.75
C ALA A 97 -7.11 1.95 -10.40
N THR A 98 -7.32 3.19 -10.83
CA THR A 98 -6.30 4.00 -11.51
C THR A 98 -6.17 5.35 -10.83
N THR A 99 -4.93 5.78 -10.59
CA THR A 99 -4.59 7.13 -10.13
C THR A 99 -3.74 7.82 -11.20
N GLN A 100 -4.21 8.97 -11.66
CA GLN A 100 -3.52 9.83 -12.61
C GLN A 100 -2.78 10.95 -11.88
N THR A 101 -1.57 11.25 -12.33
CA THR A 101 -0.77 12.39 -11.85
C THR A 101 -0.35 13.26 -13.01
N THR A 102 -0.61 14.56 -12.89
CA THR A 102 -0.06 15.60 -13.77
C THR A 102 1.21 16.14 -13.15
N LEU A 103 2.30 16.11 -13.91
CA LEU A 103 3.61 16.61 -13.50
C LEU A 103 3.61 18.14 -13.66
N LYS A 104 4.22 18.84 -12.68
CA LYS A 104 4.34 20.30 -12.64
C LYS A 104 5.79 20.71 -12.42
#